data_AF-A0A9P6WT28-F1
#
_entry.id   AF-A0A9P6WT28-F1
#
_cell.length_a   1.000
_cell.length_b   1.000
_cell.length_c   1.000
_cell.angle_alpha   90.00
_cell.angle_beta   90.00
_cell.angle_gamma   90.00
#
_symmetry.space_group_name_H-M   'P 1'
#
loop_
_entity.id
_entity.type
_entity.pdbx_description
1 polymer ?
#
loop_
_entity_poly.entity_id
_entity_poly.type
_entity_poly.pdbx_seq_one_letter_code
_entity_poly.pdbx_strand_id
1 'polypeptide(L)' 'MWQLETRIPISRVQHLDLRRGPLERRAGLATLIVHTAGTRMSAVTVSGLDEADAERLRDTLSHQLDQDADAL' A
#
# COMPACT_ATOMS: atom_id res chain seq x y z
N MET A 1 -4.16 24.48 -4.49
CA MET A 1 -3.63 23.11 -4.68
C MET A 1 -4.42 22.18 -3.78
N TRP A 2 -4.88 21.05 -4.30
CA TRP A 2 -5.58 20.03 -3.52
C TRP A 2 -4.51 19.11 -2.90
N GLN A 3 -4.52 18.98 -1.58
CA GLN A 3 -3.69 18.03 -0.83
C GLN A 3 -4.62 17.05 -0.15
N LEU A 4 -4.44 15.76 -0.43
CA LEU A 4 -5.21 14.70 0.21
C LEU A 4 -4.28 13.99 1.21
N GLU A 5 -4.55 14.16 2.50
CA GLU A 5 -3.90 13.38 3.55
C GLU A 5 -4.83 12.24 3.98
N THR A 6 -4.35 11.00 3.91
CA THR A 6 -5.10 9.82 4.36
C THR A 6 -4.30 9.09 5.42
N ARG A 7 -4.87 8.96 6.63
CA ARG A 7 -4.27 8.21 7.74
C ARG A 7 -5.05 6.93 7.96
N ILE A 8 -4.35 5.79 7.87
CA ILE A 8 -4.93 4.46 8.07
C ILE A 8 -4.20 3.81 9.25
N PRO A 9 -4.92 3.38 10.30
CA PRO A 9 -4.32 2.54 11.33
C PRO A 9 -4.03 1.14 10.77
N ILE A 10 -2.85 0.61 11.08
CA ILE A 10 -2.37 -0.69 10.61
C ILE A 10 -3.31 -1.83 11.01
N SER A 11 -3.89 -1.78 12.21
CA SER A 11 -4.93 -2.72 12.68
C SER A 11 -6.17 -2.83 11.79
N ARG A 12 -6.38 -1.90 10.84
CA ARG A 12 -7.49 -1.96 9.87
C ARG A 12 -7.07 -2.40 8.48
N VAL A 13 -5.79 -2.58 8.21
CA VAL A 13 -5.33 -3.07 6.92
C VAL A 13 -5.62 -4.57 6.86
N GLN A 14 -6.32 -4.99 5.80
CA GLN A 14 -6.69 -6.39 5.60
C GLN A 14 -5.70 -7.08 4.68
N HIS A 15 -5.32 -6.43 3.58
CA HIS A 15 -4.34 -6.96 2.63
C HIS A 15 -3.67 -5.85 1.83
N LEU A 16 -2.49 -6.15 1.31
CA LEU A 16 -1.67 -5.29 0.47
C LEU A 16 -1.50 -5.97 -0.89
N ASP A 17 -1.83 -5.26 -1.97
CA ASP A 17 -1.63 -5.72 -3.33
C ASP A 17 -0.58 -4.89 -4.03
N LEU A 18 0.34 -5.56 -4.72
CA LEU A 18 1.30 -4.93 -5.62
C LEU A 18 0.93 -5.26 -7.06
N ARG A 19 0.62 -4.24 -7.84
CA ARG A 19 0.30 -4.37 -9.26
C ARG A 19 1.43 -3.84 -10.12
N ARG A 20 1.75 -4.60 -11.17
CA ARG A 20 2.75 -4.23 -12.17
C ARG A 20 2.27 -4.62 -13.57
N GLY A 21 1.59 -3.68 -14.21
CA GLY A 21 1.12 -3.82 -15.58
C GLY A 21 2.27 -3.85 -16.60
N PRO A 22 2.00 -4.21 -17.87
CA PRO A 22 3.02 -4.22 -18.92
C PRO A 22 3.70 -2.87 -19.14
N LEU A 23 2.96 -1.77 -19.01
CA LEU A 23 3.50 -0.41 -19.15
C LEU A 23 4.36 -0.02 -17.94
N GLU A 24 3.88 -0.30 -16.74
CA GLU A 24 4.62 -0.04 -15.49
C GLU A 24 5.93 -0.83 -15.47
N ARG A 25 5.90 -2.12 -15.83
CA ARG A 25 7.10 -2.96 -15.95
C ARG A 25 8.12 -2.40 -16.95
N ARG A 26 7.67 -1.84 -18.08
CA ARG A 26 8.58 -1.21 -19.06
C ARG A 26 9.15 0.12 -18.55
N ALA A 27 8.44 0.81 -17.67
CA ALA A 27 8.86 2.07 -17.06
C ALA A 27 9.63 1.89 -15.74
N GLY A 28 9.79 0.66 -15.24
CA GLY A 28 10.38 0.39 -13.92
C GLY A 28 9.48 0.83 -12.75
N LEU A 29 8.17 0.95 -12.98
CA LEU A 29 7.19 1.44 -12.01
C LEU A 29 6.31 0.31 -11.48
N ALA A 30 5.61 0.60 -10.38
CA ALA A 30 4.60 -0.25 -9.79
C ALA A 30 3.51 0.58 -9.09
N THR A 31 2.39 -0.08 -8.83
CA THR A 31 1.27 0.48 -8.06
C THR A 31 1.05 -0.38 -6.82
N LEU A 32 1.07 0.26 -5.65
CA LEU A 32 0.74 -0.36 -4.37
C LEU A 32 -0.71 -0.04 -3.99
N ILE A 33 -1.48 -1.05 -3.61
CA ILE A 33 -2.86 -0.91 -3.18
C ILE A 33 -2.98 -1.47 -1.77
N VAL A 34 -3.41 -0.63 -0.83
CA VAL A 34 -3.63 -0.99 0.56
C VAL A 34 -5.12 -1.12 0.79
N HIS A 35 -5.61 -2.33 1.03
CA HIS A 35 -7.01 -2.59 1.32
C HIS A 35 -7.25 -2.57 2.83
N THR A 36 -8.21 -1.74 3.26
CA THR A 36 -8.53 -1.51 4.67
C THR A 36 -9.99 -1.82 4.94
N ALA A 37 -10.32 -2.21 6.16
CA ALA A 37 -11.71 -2.36 6.60
C ALA A 37 -12.27 -0.99 7.04
N GLY A 38 -13.15 -0.37 6.24
CA GLY A 38 -13.78 0.91 6.61
C GLY A 38 -14.84 1.47 5.64
N THR A 39 -15.77 2.27 6.14
CA THR A 39 -17.01 2.64 5.44
C THR A 39 -16.91 3.75 4.37
N ARG A 40 -15.78 4.47 4.21
CA ARG A 40 -15.70 5.60 3.24
C ARG A 40 -14.49 5.60 2.30
N MET A 41 -13.34 5.04 2.67
CA MET A 41 -12.19 4.83 1.78
C MET A 41 -11.48 3.54 2.20
N SER A 42 -12.01 2.40 1.76
CA SER A 42 -11.52 1.04 2.06
C SER A 42 -10.29 0.63 1.23
N ALA A 43 -9.76 1.50 0.37
CA ALA A 43 -8.56 1.19 -0.39
C ALA A 43 -7.76 2.47 -0.68
N VAL A 44 -6.46 2.46 -0.42
CA VAL A 44 -5.53 3.51 -0.82
C VAL A 44 -4.64 2.98 -1.93
N THR A 45 -4.62 3.67 -3.06
CA THR A 45 -3.80 3.32 -4.21
C THR A 45 -2.69 4.35 -4.36
N VAL A 46 -1.45 3.86 -4.41
CA VAL A 46 -0.25 4.65 -4.64
C VAL A 46 0.37 4.18 -5.94
N SER A 47 0.19 4.97 -7.00
CA SER A 47 0.65 4.65 -8.36
C SER A 47 1.92 5.43 -8.72
N GLY A 48 2.70 4.86 -9.64
CA GLY A 48 3.93 5.50 -10.14
C GLY A 48 5.09 5.44 -9.14
N LEU A 49 5.09 4.44 -8.26
CA LEU A 49 6.23 4.15 -7.41
C LEU A 49 7.29 3.46 -8.25
N ASP A 50 8.57 3.77 -8.00
CA ASP A 50 9.67 2.95 -8.50
C ASP A 50 9.49 1.51 -8.03
N GLU A 51 9.84 0.54 -8.87
CA GLU A 51 9.64 -0.88 -8.60
C GLU A 51 10.26 -1.31 -7.26
N ALA A 52 11.51 -0.92 -7.04
CA ALA A 52 12.24 -1.25 -5.82
C ALA A 52 11.67 -0.52 -4.59
N ASP A 53 11.14 0.68 -4.77
CA ASP A 53 10.49 1.44 -3.70
C ASP A 53 9.15 0.81 -3.32
N ALA A 54 8.36 0.40 -4.31
CA ALA A 54 7.07 -0.23 -4.10
C ALA A 54 7.21 -1.58 -3.37
N GLU A 55 8.24 -2.35 -3.70
CA GLU A 55 8.54 -3.61 -3.03
C GLU A 55 9.02 -3.38 -1.59
N ARG A 56 9.93 -2.42 -1.36
CA ARG A 56 10.34 -2.02 0.01
C ARG A 56 9.16 -1.53 0.85
N LEU A 57 8.28 -0.71 0.27
CA LEU A 57 7.07 -0.23 0.93
C LEU A 57 6.15 -1.39 1.30
N ARG A 58 5.92 -2.33 0.37
CA ARG A 58 5.11 -3.52 0.63
C ARG A 58 5.68 -4.33 1.79
N ASP A 59 6.98 -4.63 1.77
CA ASP A 59 7.63 -5.43 2.82
C ASP A 59 7.61 -4.71 4.16
N THR A 60 7.90 -3.40 4.19
CA THR A 60 7.84 -2.60 5.42
C THR A 60 6.44 -2.59 6.01
N LEU A 61 5.41 -2.38 5.18
CA LEU A 61 4.02 -2.38 5.63
C LEU A 61 3.55 -3.76 6.07
N SER A 62 3.99 -4.82 5.37
CA SER A 62 3.69 -6.21 5.74
C SER A 62 4.31 -6.55 7.08
N HIS A 63 5.58 -6.20 7.29
CA HIS A 63 6.25 -6.43 8.56
C HIS A 63 5.58 -5.67 9.70
N GLN A 64 5.19 -4.41 9.46
CA GLN A 64 4.49 -3.61 10.46
C GLN A 64 3.11 -4.20 10.82
N LEU A 65 2.40 -4.80 9.85
CA LEU A 65 1.14 -5.52 10.09
C LEU A 65 1.32 -6.72 11.01
N ASP A 66 2.37 -7.51 10.78
CA ASP A 66 2.67 -8.67 11.61
C ASP A 66 2.97 -8.24 13.06
N GLN A 67 3.75 -7.17 13.24
CA GLN A 67 4.08 -6.65 14.57
C GLN A 67 2.86 -6.11 15.34
N ASP A 68 1.92 -5.44 14.65
CA ASP A 68 0.68 -4.96 15.27
C ASP A 68 -0.25 -6.12 15.65
N ALA A 69 -0.23 -7.21 14.87
CA ALA A 69 -1.02 -8.41 15.15
C ALA A 69 -0.50 -9.18 16.38
N ASP A 70 0.81 -9.24 16.58
CA ASP A 70 1.44 -9.86 17.76
C ASP A 70 1.29 -9.03 19.05
N ALA A 71 0.98 -7.74 18.94
CA ALA A 71 0.83 -6.82 20.08
C ALA A 71 -0.59 -6.83 20.72
N LEU A 72 -1.49 -7.68 20.23
CA LEU A 72 -2.91 -7.79 20.61
C LEU A 72 -3.20 -9.07 21.41
#